data_AF-A0A2V9YMH0-F1
#
_entry.id   AF-A0A2V9YMH0-F1
#
_cell.length_a   1.000
_cell.length_b   1.000
_cell.length_c   1.000
_cell.angle_alpha   90.00
_cell.angle_beta   90.00
_cell.angle_gamma   90.00
#
_symmetry.space_group_name_H-M   'P 1'
#
loop_
_entity.id
_entity.type
_entity.pdbx_description
1 polymer ?
#
loop_
_entity_poly.entity_id
_entity_poly.type
_entity_poly.pdbx_seq_one_letter_code
_entity_poly.pdbx_strand_id
1 'polypeptide(L)'
;MPGDDDSKPSSTNVYAIYGVEPEVQAYAMAKYSRSALSMKESLREISEQKAEKFLNTFYFQYGHRSIADLAHIAFAVEKLSMIAAIILVDEQRWDGQERSTRYQDFRKSGYYTPDFAGDAGALRLYRETMEFLFAEYEAISQAMFEWL
;
A
#
# COMPACT_ATOMS: atom_id res chain seq x y z
N MET A 1 23.69 -15.19 -56.09
CA MET A 1 22.80 -14.44 -55.18
C MET A 1 22.24 -15.44 -54.18
N PRO A 2 22.87 -15.67 -53.03
CA PRO A 2 22.20 -16.35 -51.93
C PRO A 2 21.28 -15.33 -51.24
N GLY A 3 20.01 -15.70 -51.04
CA GLY A 3 19.07 -14.92 -50.26
C GLY A 3 19.41 -15.08 -48.78
N ASP A 4 19.64 -13.97 -48.10
CA ASP A 4 19.72 -13.92 -46.65
C ASP A 4 18.33 -14.20 -46.08
N ASP A 5 18.15 -15.41 -45.57
CA ASP A 5 17.05 -15.78 -44.68
C ASP A 5 17.33 -15.14 -43.31
N ASP A 6 16.88 -13.90 -43.15
CA ASP A 6 17.07 -13.09 -41.93
C ASP A 6 16.04 -13.47 -40.84
N SER A 7 15.82 -14.77 -40.63
CA SER A 7 14.96 -15.30 -39.56
C SER A 7 15.73 -15.34 -38.23
N LYS A 8 16.06 -14.16 -37.69
CA LYS A 8 16.57 -14.05 -36.32
C LYS A 8 15.58 -14.72 -35.36
N PRO A 9 16.01 -15.68 -34.53
CA PRO A 9 15.13 -16.34 -33.58
C PRO A 9 14.55 -15.28 -32.63
N SER A 10 13.24 -15.32 -32.40
CA SER A 10 12.58 -14.39 -31.48
C SER A 10 13.14 -14.60 -30.07
N SER A 11 13.95 -13.66 -29.59
CA SER A 11 14.49 -13.69 -28.25
C SER A 11 13.48 -13.09 -27.26
N THR A 12 13.10 -13.85 -26.23
CA THR A 12 12.24 -13.34 -25.15
C THR A 12 12.99 -12.28 -24.35
N ASN A 13 12.38 -11.10 -24.19
CA ASN A 13 12.90 -10.03 -23.35
C ASN A 13 12.05 -9.89 -22.09
N VAL A 14 12.68 -9.92 -20.91
CA VAL A 14 12.03 -9.71 -19.61
C VAL A 14 12.63 -8.47 -18.97
N TYR A 15 11.78 -7.54 -18.53
CA TYR A 15 12.19 -6.28 -17.92
C TYR A 15 11.46 -6.08 -16.59
N ALA A 16 12.19 -5.57 -15.59
CA ALA A 16 11.59 -4.98 -14.40
C ALA A 16 11.53 -3.46 -14.58
N ILE A 17 10.39 -2.85 -14.23
CA ILE A 17 10.22 -1.40 -14.21
C ILE A 17 10.17 -1.00 -12.73
N TYR A 18 11.08 -0.10 -12.33
CA TYR A 18 11.19 0.38 -10.96
C TYR A 18 11.70 1.82 -10.95
N GLY A 19 11.43 2.56 -9.86
CA GLY A 19 11.98 3.90 -9.66
C GLY A 19 11.33 5.02 -10.47
N VAL A 20 10.09 4.81 -10.93
CA VAL A 20 9.26 5.85 -11.56
C VAL A 20 8.01 6.09 -10.71
N GLU A 21 7.43 7.28 -10.81
CA GLU A 21 6.17 7.59 -10.12
C GLU A 21 5.06 6.60 -10.53
N PRO A 22 4.18 6.18 -9.60
CA PRO A 22 3.14 5.19 -9.86
C PRO A 22 2.24 5.54 -11.06
N GLU A 23 1.91 6.82 -11.23
CA GLU A 23 1.13 7.37 -12.35
C GLU A 23 1.83 7.17 -13.69
N VAL A 24 3.16 7.38 -13.69
CA VAL A 24 4.04 7.23 -14.85
C VAL A 24 4.15 5.74 -15.22
N GLN A 25 4.26 4.85 -14.22
CA GLN A 25 4.26 3.40 -14.42
C GLN A 25 2.93 2.90 -15.01
N ALA A 26 1.81 3.31 -14.42
CA ALA A 26 0.48 2.95 -14.92
C ALA A 26 0.26 3.44 -16.35
N TYR A 27 0.67 4.67 -16.65
CA TYR A 27 0.66 5.20 -18.00
C TYR A 27 1.54 4.38 -18.96
N ALA A 28 2.77 4.05 -18.56
CA ALA A 28 3.70 3.28 -19.39
C ALA A 28 3.13 1.94 -19.82
N MET A 29 2.57 1.20 -18.86
CA MET A 29 1.95 -0.10 -19.07
C MET A 29 0.67 0.02 -19.93
N ALA A 30 -0.16 1.02 -19.67
CA ALA A 30 -1.37 1.26 -20.45
C ALA A 30 -1.06 1.67 -21.90
N LYS A 31 -0.02 2.48 -22.12
CA LYS A 31 0.46 2.87 -23.45
C LYS A 31 1.04 1.67 -24.20
N TYR A 32 1.85 0.85 -23.54
CA TYR A 32 2.40 -0.39 -24.12
C TYR A 32 1.29 -1.30 -24.66
N SER A 33 0.21 -1.51 -23.88
CA SER A 33 -0.95 -2.31 -24.32
C SER A 33 -1.69 -1.74 -25.54
N ARG A 34 -1.50 -0.46 -25.88
CA ARG A 34 -2.26 0.26 -26.92
C ARG A 34 -1.39 0.80 -28.04
N SER A 35 -0.10 0.43 -28.09
CA SER A 35 0.84 0.88 -29.12
C SER A 35 1.61 -0.29 -29.72
N ALA A 36 2.12 -0.11 -30.95
CA ALA A 36 3.00 -1.09 -31.59
C ALA A 36 4.45 -1.03 -31.09
N LEU A 37 4.77 -0.11 -30.16
CA LEU A 37 6.11 0.09 -29.65
C LEU A 37 6.47 -0.96 -28.59
N SER A 38 7.75 -1.32 -28.51
CA SER A 38 8.25 -2.09 -27.38
C SER A 38 8.12 -1.30 -26.07
N MET A 39 8.19 -2.01 -24.93
CA MET A 39 8.18 -1.36 -23.61
C MET A 39 9.33 -0.34 -23.46
N LYS A 40 10.51 -0.67 -23.98
CA LYS A 40 11.70 0.20 -23.91
C LYS A 40 11.53 1.48 -24.72
N GLU A 41 10.92 1.39 -25.91
CA GLU A 41 10.59 2.55 -26.74
C GLU A 41 9.49 3.39 -26.10
N SER A 42 8.46 2.73 -25.56
CA SER A 42 7.37 3.38 -24.85
C SER A 42 7.89 4.22 -23.70
N LEU A 43 8.75 3.67 -22.83
CA LEU A 43 9.36 4.35 -21.68
C LEU A 43 10.20 5.57 -22.05
N ARG A 44 10.93 5.54 -23.18
CA ARG A 44 11.74 6.67 -23.65
C ARG A 44 10.91 7.90 -23.99
N GLU A 45 9.64 7.71 -24.35
CA GLU A 45 8.76 8.80 -24.75
C GLU A 45 7.92 9.39 -23.60
N ILE A 46 8.03 8.80 -22.40
CA ILE A 46 7.22 9.18 -21.24
C ILE A 46 7.82 10.40 -20.56
N SER A 47 6.97 11.38 -20.28
CA SER A 47 7.24 12.50 -19.39
C SER A 47 6.04 12.68 -18.46
N GLU A 48 6.25 13.32 -17.31
CA GLU A 48 5.19 13.61 -16.33
C GLU A 48 4.00 14.35 -16.98
N GLN A 49 4.25 15.39 -17.77
CA GLN A 49 3.22 16.14 -18.49
C GLN A 49 2.39 15.27 -19.46
N LYS A 50 3.01 14.25 -20.07
CA LYS A 50 2.29 13.31 -20.95
C LYS A 50 1.48 12.29 -20.14
N ALA A 51 1.99 11.86 -18.99
CA ALA A 51 1.29 10.96 -18.08
C ALA A 51 0.01 11.60 -17.54
N GLU A 52 0.09 12.85 -17.08
CA GLU A 52 -1.07 13.61 -16.57
C GLU A 52 -2.16 13.77 -17.64
N LYS A 53 -1.79 14.21 -18.85
CA LYS A 53 -2.73 14.37 -19.96
C LYS A 53 -3.38 13.04 -20.37
N PHE A 54 -2.62 11.96 -20.33
CA PHE A 54 -3.14 10.62 -20.60
C PHE A 54 -4.14 10.17 -19.53
N LEU A 55 -3.80 10.31 -18.24
CA LEU A 55 -4.70 9.94 -17.15
C LEU A 55 -6.02 10.72 -17.22
N ASN A 56 -5.95 12.03 -17.45
CA ASN A 56 -7.14 12.86 -17.66
C ASN A 56 -8.06 12.36 -18.77
N THR A 57 -7.49 11.87 -19.88
CA THR A 57 -8.27 11.40 -21.03
C THR A 57 -8.77 9.97 -20.83
N PHE A 58 -7.89 9.03 -20.49
CA PHE A 58 -8.22 7.60 -20.51
C PHE A 58 -8.75 7.08 -19.17
N TYR A 59 -8.24 7.59 -18.05
CA TYR A 59 -8.70 7.18 -16.73
C TYR A 59 -10.01 7.91 -16.36
N PHE A 60 -10.00 9.25 -16.41
CA PHE A 60 -11.15 10.04 -15.95
C PHE A 60 -12.29 10.17 -16.97
N GLN A 61 -11.99 10.45 -18.26
CA GLN A 61 -13.06 10.64 -19.26
C GLN A 61 -13.60 9.31 -19.82
N TYR A 62 -12.71 8.38 -20.22
CA TYR A 62 -13.14 7.08 -20.76
C TYR A 62 -13.43 6.02 -19.68
N GLY A 63 -13.15 6.31 -18.41
CA GLY A 63 -13.51 5.45 -17.28
C GLY A 63 -12.74 4.13 -17.23
N HIS A 64 -11.55 4.04 -17.84
CA HIS A 64 -10.71 2.84 -17.81
C HIS A 64 -10.02 2.68 -16.45
N ARG A 65 -10.80 2.34 -15.43
CA ARG A 65 -10.36 2.24 -14.03
C ARG A 65 -9.24 1.21 -13.80
N SER A 66 -9.14 0.19 -14.64
CA SER A 66 -8.09 -0.84 -14.56
C SER A 66 -6.66 -0.31 -14.80
N ILE A 67 -6.52 0.94 -15.28
CA ILE A 67 -5.20 1.59 -15.37
C ILE A 67 -4.64 1.89 -13.98
N ALA A 68 -5.50 2.22 -13.00
CA ALA A 68 -5.05 2.47 -11.63
C ALA A 68 -4.53 1.21 -10.94
N ASP A 69 -5.03 0.02 -11.31
CA ASP A 69 -4.55 -1.26 -10.76
C ASP A 69 -3.08 -1.55 -11.13
N LEU A 70 -2.49 -0.78 -12.07
CA LEU A 70 -1.08 -0.89 -12.49
C LEU A 70 -0.14 -0.03 -11.62
N ALA A 71 -0.69 0.87 -10.80
CA ALA A 71 0.04 1.73 -9.88
C ALA A 71 -0.03 1.16 -8.45
N HIS A 72 1.11 1.13 -7.77
CA HIS A 72 1.20 0.74 -6.37
C HIS A 72 1.81 1.89 -5.57
N ILE A 73 1.19 2.24 -4.45
CA ILE A 73 1.68 3.29 -3.55
C ILE A 73 2.04 2.62 -2.22
N ALA A 74 3.32 2.67 -1.85
CA ALA A 74 3.75 2.29 -0.52
C ALA A 74 3.53 3.46 0.45
N PHE A 75 2.79 3.25 1.52
CA PHE A 75 2.58 4.25 2.57
C PHE A 75 2.56 3.58 3.95
N ALA A 76 2.80 4.39 4.98
CA ALA A 76 2.73 3.97 6.38
C ALA A 76 1.65 4.76 7.09
N VAL A 77 0.82 4.07 7.87
CA VAL A 77 -0.16 4.68 8.76
C VAL A 77 0.29 4.44 10.19
N GLU A 78 0.48 5.52 10.94
CA GLU A 78 0.92 5.47 12.33
C GLU A 78 -0.11 6.07 13.27
N LYS A 79 -0.06 5.67 14.55
CA LYS A 79 -0.97 6.12 15.62
C LYS A 79 -2.46 5.83 15.32
N LEU A 80 -2.71 4.74 14.60
CA LEU A 80 -4.04 4.22 14.37
C LEU A 80 -4.48 3.36 15.57
N SER A 81 -5.74 3.46 15.98
CA SER A 81 -6.27 2.54 17.00
C SER A 81 -6.32 1.12 16.44
N MET A 82 -6.21 0.11 17.30
CA MET A 82 -6.25 -1.30 16.88
C MET A 82 -7.54 -1.63 16.11
N ILE A 83 -8.68 -1.08 16.54
CA ILE A 83 -9.96 -1.27 15.84
C ILE A 83 -9.92 -0.64 14.44
N ALA A 84 -9.38 0.57 14.30
CA ALA A 84 -9.26 1.21 13.00
C ALA A 84 -8.23 0.50 12.10
N ALA A 85 -7.18 -0.09 12.68
CA ALA A 85 -6.24 -0.94 11.95
C ALA A 85 -6.93 -2.18 11.39
N ILE A 86 -7.75 -2.88 12.19
CA ILE A 86 -8.56 -4.02 11.74
C ILE A 86 -9.47 -3.65 10.55
N ILE A 87 -10.13 -2.49 10.62
CA ILE A 87 -10.97 -2.01 9.51
C ILE A 87 -10.13 -1.68 8.27
N LEU A 88 -8.96 -1.07 8.43
CA LEU A 88 -8.06 -0.72 7.32
C LEU A 88 -7.57 -1.97 6.59
N VAL A 89 -7.17 -3.01 7.33
CA VAL A 89 -6.63 -4.25 6.75
C VAL A 89 -7.70 -5.19 6.19
N ASP A 90 -8.99 -4.90 6.42
CA ASP A 90 -10.13 -5.64 5.85
C ASP A 90 -10.28 -5.39 4.33
N GLU A 91 -9.74 -4.27 3.82
CA GLU A 91 -9.54 -4.11 2.38
C GLU A 91 -8.67 -5.26 1.85
N GLN A 92 -9.02 -5.86 0.72
CA GLN A 92 -8.33 -7.05 0.19
C GLN A 92 -7.25 -6.69 -0.83
N ARG A 93 -7.25 -5.46 -1.35
CA ARG A 93 -6.37 -5.00 -2.44
C ARG A 93 -5.04 -4.39 -1.97
N TRP A 94 -4.68 -4.58 -0.71
CA TRP A 94 -3.37 -4.16 -0.20
C TRP A 94 -2.48 -5.37 0.06
N ASP A 95 -1.17 -5.12 0.09
CA ASP A 95 -0.18 -6.02 0.66
C ASP A 95 0.67 -5.20 1.63
N GLY A 96 1.10 -5.81 2.73
CA GLY A 96 1.89 -5.10 3.71
C GLY A 96 2.01 -5.79 5.06
N GLN A 97 2.44 -5.01 6.05
CA GLN A 97 2.84 -5.50 7.35
C GLN A 97 2.29 -4.61 8.46
N GLU A 98 1.57 -5.23 9.40
CA GLU A 98 1.23 -4.59 10.67
C GLU A 98 2.38 -4.76 11.68
N ARG A 99 2.52 -3.77 12.58
CA ARG A 99 3.40 -3.88 13.75
C ARG A 99 2.89 -4.98 14.69
N SER A 100 3.62 -6.10 14.73
CA SER A 100 3.26 -7.26 15.57
C SER A 100 3.30 -6.94 17.07
N THR A 101 2.14 -7.05 17.73
CA THR A 101 2.00 -6.98 19.20
C THR A 101 2.71 -8.12 19.94
N ARG A 102 3.09 -9.20 19.24
CA ARG A 102 3.84 -10.32 19.82
C ARG A 102 5.33 -10.01 20.04
N TYR A 103 5.88 -9.07 19.26
CA TYR A 103 7.30 -8.74 19.28
C TYR A 103 7.59 -7.32 19.75
N GLN A 104 6.55 -6.49 19.85
CA GLN A 104 6.67 -5.09 20.23
C GLN A 104 6.06 -4.89 21.60
N ASP A 105 6.69 -4.01 22.38
CA ASP A 105 6.16 -3.62 23.68
C ASP A 105 4.89 -2.78 23.49
N PHE A 106 3.73 -3.42 23.64
CA PHE A 106 2.43 -2.80 23.44
C PHE A 106 2.20 -1.63 24.42
N ARG A 107 2.83 -1.67 25.61
CA ARG A 107 2.76 -0.59 26.61
C ARG A 107 3.30 0.73 26.08
N LYS A 108 4.35 0.68 25.26
CA LYS A 108 4.94 1.89 24.64
C LYS A 108 4.04 2.50 23.57
N SER A 109 3.11 1.72 23.02
CA SER A 109 2.18 2.17 21.99
C SER A 109 0.93 2.83 22.58
N GLY A 110 0.55 2.46 23.81
CA GLY A 110 -0.60 3.02 24.51
C GLY A 110 -1.93 2.73 23.82
N TYR A 111 -2.92 3.59 24.04
CA TYR A 111 -4.25 3.47 23.44
C TYR A 111 -4.77 4.82 22.94
N TYR A 112 -5.64 4.76 21.94
CA TYR A 112 -6.35 5.92 21.42
C TYR A 112 -7.55 6.24 22.31
N THR A 113 -7.74 7.50 22.70
CA THR A 113 -8.94 7.94 23.42
C THR A 113 -9.90 8.61 22.43
N PRO A 114 -11.09 8.03 22.17
CA PRO A 114 -12.11 8.67 21.34
C PRO A 114 -12.62 9.97 21.94
N ASP A 115 -13.17 10.84 21.09
CA ASP A 115 -13.95 11.97 21.56
C ASP A 115 -15.33 11.48 22.02
N PHE A 116 -15.65 11.73 23.29
CA PHE A 116 -16.92 11.39 23.92
C PHE A 116 -17.92 12.57 23.90
N ALA A 117 -17.72 13.56 23.03
CA ALA A 117 -18.61 14.70 22.83
C ALA A 117 -18.94 15.47 24.12
N GLY A 118 -17.94 15.58 25.02
CA GLY A 118 -18.08 16.26 26.31
C GLY A 118 -18.64 15.41 27.45
N ASP A 119 -18.97 14.13 27.23
CA ASP A 119 -19.35 13.22 28.31
C ASP A 119 -18.13 12.83 29.16
N ALA A 120 -17.94 13.58 30.25
CA ALA A 120 -16.85 13.34 31.19
C ALA A 120 -17.00 12.01 31.96
N GLY A 121 -18.21 11.46 32.09
CA GLY A 121 -18.45 10.18 32.74
C GLY A 121 -17.95 9.03 31.88
N ALA A 122 -18.36 9.01 30.61
CA ALA A 122 -17.92 8.02 29.64
C ALA A 122 -16.39 8.07 29.44
N LEU A 123 -15.82 9.27 29.34
CA LEU A 123 -14.37 9.45 29.21
C LEU A 123 -13.60 8.88 30.42
N ARG A 124 -14.07 9.12 31.65
CA ARG A 124 -13.44 8.56 32.85
C ARG A 124 -13.51 7.05 32.87
N LEU A 125 -14.70 6.48 32.64
CA LEU A 125 -14.90 5.04 32.59
C LEU A 125 -13.99 4.38 31.55
N TYR A 126 -13.87 4.98 30.37
CA TYR A 126 -12.99 4.48 29.31
C TYR A 126 -11.52 4.44 29.76
N ARG A 127 -11.01 5.54 30.33
CA ARG A 127 -9.62 5.62 30.79
C ARG A 127 -9.31 4.63 31.90
N GLU A 128 -10.16 4.58 32.93
CA GLU A 128 -10.01 3.65 34.05
C GLU A 128 -10.02 2.19 33.56
N THR A 129 -10.90 1.86 32.62
CA THR A 129 -10.95 0.52 32.01
C THR A 129 -9.67 0.21 31.24
N MET A 130 -9.17 1.14 30.42
CA MET A 130 -7.94 0.94 29.66
C MET A 130 -6.73 0.79 30.58
N GLU A 131 -6.61 1.62 31.61
CA GLU A 131 -5.54 1.54 32.61
C GLU A 131 -5.55 0.18 33.33
N PHE A 132 -6.73 -0.29 33.75
CA PHE A 132 -6.89 -1.62 34.33
C PHE A 132 -6.43 -2.74 33.37
N LEU A 133 -6.89 -2.71 32.12
CA LEU A 133 -6.52 -3.74 31.13
C LEU A 133 -5.02 -3.78 30.83
N PHE A 134 -4.36 -2.62 30.79
CA PHE A 134 -2.90 -2.56 30.61
C PHE A 134 -2.14 -3.08 31.83
N ALA A 135 -2.63 -2.81 33.04
CA ALA A 135 -2.05 -3.35 34.27
C ALA A 135 -2.15 -4.88 34.33
N GLU A 136 -3.32 -5.46 33.98
CA GLU A 136 -3.51 -6.91 33.92
C GLU A 136 -2.62 -7.55 32.83
N TYR A 137 -2.53 -6.93 31.66
CA TYR A 137 -1.63 -7.36 30.60
C TYR A 137 -0.18 -7.43 31.07
N GLU A 138 0.28 -6.42 31.83
CA GLU A 138 1.64 -6.39 32.38
C GLU A 138 1.85 -7.48 33.43
N ALA A 139 0.91 -7.63 34.37
CA ALA A 139 1.00 -8.65 35.41
C ALA A 139 1.08 -10.06 34.82
N ILE A 140 0.24 -10.37 33.83
CA ILE A 140 0.23 -11.68 33.15
C ILE A 140 1.52 -11.87 32.35
N SER A 141 1.97 -10.84 31.61
CA SER A 141 3.18 -10.93 30.81
C SER A 141 4.42 -11.17 31.67
N GLN A 142 4.52 -10.50 32.82
CA GLN A 142 5.60 -10.70 33.77
C GLN A 142 5.56 -12.10 34.39
N ALA A 143 4.40 -12.54 34.87
CA ALA A 143 4.25 -13.88 35.42
C ALA A 143 4.66 -14.94 34.39
N MET A 144 4.19 -14.84 33.15
CA MET A 144 4.56 -15.78 32.08
C MET A 144 6.08 -15.77 31.79
N PHE A 145 6.73 -14.61 31.88
CA PHE A 145 8.17 -14.51 31.70
C PHE A 145 8.97 -15.17 32.84
N GLU A 146 8.52 -15.01 34.09
CA GLU A 146 9.16 -15.62 35.26
C GLU A 146 9.03 -17.16 35.29
N TRP A 147 8.04 -17.71 34.59
CA TRP A 147 7.81 -19.15 34.48
C TRP A 147 8.58 -19.86 33.35
N LEU A 148 9.23 -19.10 32.45
CA LEU A 148 10.04 -19.61 31.33
C LEU A 148 11.51 -19.77 31.70
#